data_AF-A0A353TGL6-F1
#
_entry.id   AF-A0A353TGL6-F1
#
_cell.length_a   1.000
_cell.length_b   1.000
_cell.length_c   1.000
_cell.angle_alpha   90.00
_cell.angle_beta   90.00
_cell.angle_gamma   90.00
#
_symmetry.space_group_name_H-M   'P 1'
#
loop_
_entity.id
_entity.type
_entity.pdbx_description
1 polymer ?
#
loop_
_entity_poly.entity_id
_entity_poly.type
_entity_poly.pdbx_seq_one_letter_code
_entity_poly.pdbx_strand_id
1 'polypeptide(L)'
;ALLGRMPSAVGYQPTLATEMGLLQERITSTKQGSITSVQAVYVPADDLTDPAPATTFSYLDATTVLSRKISSLGIYPAVDPLESSSRILDPLIVGENHYNTAMRVKQLLQRYKELQDIISILGMEELSDEDRITVNRARKVQRFLSQPFFMAAQYTGQPGVMVPIDETIRGFTMILNGELDSYPEMAFLNVGTIDEAIEKGKKLMDQSQL
;
A
#
# COMPACT_ATOMS: atom_id res chain seq x y z
N ALA A 1 21.87 28.31 -15.23
CA ALA A 1 23.06 27.76 -14.56
C ALA A 1 23.81 28.89 -13.84
N LEU A 2 23.55 29.11 -12.55
CA LEU A 2 24.10 30.26 -11.78
C LEU A 2 25.56 30.05 -11.33
N LEU A 3 26.06 28.81 -11.36
CA LEU A 3 27.43 28.43 -10.95
C LEU A 3 28.33 28.00 -12.12
N GLY A 4 27.90 28.21 -13.38
CA GLY A 4 28.69 27.88 -14.58
C GLY A 4 28.95 26.38 -14.83
N ARG A 5 28.31 25.47 -14.07
CA ARG A 5 28.41 24.02 -14.31
C ARG A 5 27.56 23.63 -15.53
N MET A 6 28.11 22.77 -16.41
CA MET A 6 27.32 22.18 -17.50
C MET A 6 26.21 21.30 -16.91
N PRO A 7 24.94 21.47 -17.33
CA PRO A 7 23.85 20.62 -16.87
C PRO A 7 24.01 19.19 -17.38
N SER A 8 23.54 18.24 -16.59
CA SER A 8 23.43 16.82 -16.93
C SER A 8 22.05 16.53 -17.54
N ALA A 9 21.67 15.24 -17.58
CA ALA A 9 20.37 14.78 -18.03
C ALA A 9 19.22 15.61 -17.42
N VAL A 10 18.25 15.98 -18.27
CA VAL A 10 17.01 16.67 -17.89
C VAL A 10 17.23 18.02 -17.17
N GLY A 11 18.46 18.58 -17.21
CA GLY A 11 18.77 19.86 -16.60
C GLY A 11 19.27 19.80 -15.15
N TYR A 12 19.45 18.60 -14.58
CA TYR A 12 20.00 18.42 -13.24
C TYR A 12 21.50 18.73 -13.16
N GLN A 13 22.01 18.96 -11.95
CA GLN A 13 23.43 19.15 -11.73
C GLN A 13 24.22 17.85 -12.01
N PRO A 14 25.45 17.93 -12.56
CA PRO A 14 26.28 16.74 -12.81
C PRO A 14 26.72 16.04 -11.52
N THR A 15 26.64 16.74 -10.38
CA THR A 15 27.00 16.24 -9.04
C THR A 15 25.83 15.62 -8.28
N LEU A 16 24.67 15.42 -8.92
CA LEU A 16 23.42 14.99 -8.27
C LEU A 16 23.60 13.73 -7.41
N ALA A 17 24.23 12.69 -7.97
CA ALA A 17 24.44 11.43 -7.26
C ALA A 17 25.37 11.59 -6.05
N THR A 18 26.47 12.33 -6.19
CA THR A 18 27.43 12.54 -5.09
C THR A 18 26.81 13.37 -3.97
N GLU A 19 26.09 14.44 -4.30
CA GLU A 19 25.42 15.29 -3.31
C GLU A 19 24.31 14.54 -2.58
N MET A 20 23.55 13.70 -3.29
CA MET A 20 22.55 12.82 -2.67
C MET A 20 23.20 11.81 -1.72
N GLY A 21 24.27 11.14 -2.16
CA GLY A 21 24.97 10.15 -1.34
C GLY A 21 25.54 10.74 -0.04
N LEU A 22 26.13 11.94 -0.08
CA LEU A 22 26.65 12.61 1.12
C LEU A 22 25.57 12.89 2.18
N LEU A 23 24.32 13.09 1.75
CA LEU A 23 23.19 13.25 2.66
C LEU A 23 22.67 11.90 3.15
N GLN A 24 22.40 10.96 2.24
CA GLN A 24 21.73 9.70 2.55
C GLN A 24 22.59 8.78 3.42
N GLU A 25 23.90 8.70 3.18
CA GLU A 25 24.82 7.85 3.96
C GLU A 25 24.94 8.26 5.43
N ARG A 26 24.56 9.50 5.77
CA ARG A 26 24.52 9.95 7.17
C ARG A 26 23.27 9.46 7.91
N ILE A 27 22.25 9.05 7.18
CA ILE A 27 20.98 8.55 7.70
C ILE A 27 21.10 7.03 7.77
N THR A 28 21.70 6.54 8.85
CA THR A 28 21.93 5.10 9.03
C THR A 28 21.87 4.69 10.50
N SER A 29 21.82 3.38 10.73
CA SER A 29 21.91 2.81 12.07
C SER A 29 23.37 2.55 12.45
N THR A 30 23.74 2.96 13.66
CA THR A 30 25.07 2.77 14.24
C THR A 30 24.99 1.96 15.52
N LYS A 31 26.14 1.60 16.10
CA LYS A 31 26.17 0.92 17.40
C LYS A 31 25.62 1.77 18.56
N GLN A 32 25.53 3.09 18.40
CA GLN A 32 25.10 4.02 19.44
C GLN A 32 23.61 4.40 19.33
N GLY A 33 22.97 4.08 18.22
CA GLY A 33 21.58 4.45 17.96
C GLY A 33 21.23 4.36 16.48
N SER A 34 19.96 4.60 16.16
CA SER A 34 19.43 4.56 14.79
C SER A 34 18.75 5.87 14.41
N ILE A 35 18.87 6.23 13.13
CA ILE A 35 18.08 7.30 12.52
C ILE A 35 17.22 6.64 11.44
N THR A 36 15.91 6.66 11.63
CA THR A 36 14.93 6.27 10.60
C THR A 36 14.36 7.54 9.98
N SER A 37 14.60 7.73 8.68
CA SER A 37 14.12 8.90 7.94
C SER A 37 12.93 8.55 7.07
N VAL A 38 11.86 9.35 7.18
CA VAL A 38 10.72 9.31 6.26
C VAL A 38 10.86 10.50 5.32
N GLN A 39 11.10 10.23 4.04
CA GLN A 39 11.43 11.26 3.05
C GLN A 39 10.31 11.40 2.03
N ALA A 40 9.76 12.60 1.91
CA ALA A 40 8.81 12.93 0.87
C ALA A 40 9.55 13.20 -0.43
N VAL A 41 9.44 12.28 -1.40
CA VAL A 41 10.02 12.43 -2.74
C VAL A 41 8.93 12.90 -3.69
N TYR A 42 9.09 14.11 -4.22
CA TYR A 42 8.21 14.60 -5.27
C TYR A 42 8.63 14.01 -6.61
N VAL A 43 7.71 13.35 -7.30
CA VAL A 43 7.94 12.75 -8.63
C VAL A 43 7.45 13.74 -9.69
N PRO A 44 8.34 14.35 -10.49
CA PRO A 44 7.93 15.27 -11.55
C PRO A 44 7.08 14.54 -12.60
N ALA A 45 5.93 15.10 -12.95
CA ALA A 45 5.04 14.58 -14.00
C ALA A 45 4.65 13.09 -13.86
N ASP A 46 4.66 12.55 -12.63
CA ASP A 46 4.43 11.13 -12.34
C ASP A 46 5.43 10.17 -13.04
N ASP A 47 6.62 10.66 -13.45
CA ASP A 47 7.67 9.87 -14.11
C ASP A 47 8.74 9.39 -13.11
N LEU A 48 8.70 8.10 -12.76
CA LEU A 48 9.67 7.45 -11.88
C LEU A 48 11.06 7.25 -12.52
N THR A 49 11.18 7.45 -13.83
CA THR A 49 12.45 7.31 -14.56
C THR A 49 13.27 8.59 -14.59
N ASP A 50 12.73 9.69 -14.07
CA ASP A 50 13.45 10.94 -13.91
C ASP A 50 14.72 10.74 -13.03
N PRO A 51 15.87 11.37 -13.39
CA PRO A 51 17.13 11.16 -12.68
C PRO A 51 17.09 11.42 -11.17
N ALA A 52 16.25 12.35 -10.69
CA ALA A 52 16.18 12.69 -9.27
C ALA A 52 15.49 11.60 -8.43
N PRO A 53 14.25 11.17 -8.75
CA PRO A 53 13.64 9.99 -8.13
C PRO A 53 14.51 8.74 -8.28
N ALA A 54 15.03 8.46 -9.48
CA ALA A 54 15.82 7.26 -9.74
C ALA A 54 17.07 7.17 -8.85
N THR A 55 17.80 8.29 -8.69
CA THR A 55 18.96 8.36 -7.78
C THR A 55 18.53 8.19 -6.33
N THR A 56 17.43 8.84 -5.93
CA THR A 56 16.94 8.77 -4.54
C THR A 56 16.52 7.35 -4.16
N PHE A 57 15.80 6.65 -5.04
CA PHE A 57 15.34 5.29 -4.78
C PHE A 57 16.47 4.30 -4.54
N SER A 58 17.65 4.52 -5.13
CA SER A 58 18.82 3.65 -4.90
C SER A 58 19.30 3.62 -3.44
N TYR A 59 18.97 4.65 -2.65
CA TYR A 59 19.33 4.77 -1.23
C TYR A 59 18.20 4.38 -0.27
N LEU A 60 16.98 4.18 -0.76
CA LEU A 60 15.83 3.92 0.10
C LEU A 60 15.65 2.41 0.35
N ASP A 61 15.61 2.02 1.62
CA ASP A 61 15.31 0.64 2.03
C ASP A 61 13.85 0.24 1.78
N ALA A 62 12.94 1.21 1.76
CA ALA A 62 11.53 1.00 1.46
C ALA A 62 10.97 2.20 0.70
N THR A 63 10.10 1.91 -0.26
CA THR A 63 9.38 2.90 -1.05
C THR A 63 7.89 2.75 -0.80
N THR A 64 7.24 3.83 -0.37
CA THR A 64 5.79 3.90 -0.22
C THR A 64 5.24 4.85 -1.27
N VAL A 65 4.66 4.29 -2.32
CA VAL A 65 4.13 5.05 -3.46
C VAL A 65 2.68 5.43 -3.15
N LEU A 66 2.36 6.72 -3.28
CA LEU A 66 1.00 7.23 -3.11
C LEU A 66 0.35 7.46 -4.47
N SER A 67 -0.79 6.82 -4.71
CA SER A 67 -1.46 6.81 -6.01
C SER A 67 -2.76 7.61 -6.00
N ARG A 68 -2.91 8.51 -6.98
CA ARG A 68 -4.17 9.26 -7.18
C ARG A 68 -5.34 8.33 -7.48
N LYS A 69 -5.11 7.24 -8.23
CA LYS A 69 -6.15 6.25 -8.56
C LYS A 69 -6.75 5.64 -7.29
N ILE A 70 -5.92 5.30 -6.30
CA ILE A 70 -6.36 4.73 -5.03
C ILE A 70 -7.13 5.76 -4.20
N SER A 71 -6.64 7.01 -4.16
CA SER A 71 -7.34 8.08 -3.45
C SER A 71 -8.75 8.35 -4.01
N SER A 72 -8.95 8.23 -5.33
CA SER A 72 -10.26 8.42 -5.98
C SER A 72 -11.27 7.33 -5.62
N LEU A 73 -10.80 6.17 -5.16
CA LEU A 73 -11.63 5.09 -4.64
C LEU A 73 -12.04 5.31 -3.17
N GLY A 74 -11.62 6.41 -2.53
CA GLY A 74 -11.89 6.70 -1.13
C GLY A 74 -11.06 5.88 -0.14
N ILE A 75 -9.97 5.27 -0.60
CA ILE A 75 -9.05 4.48 0.25
C ILE A 75 -7.97 5.41 0.79
N TYR A 76 -7.90 5.51 2.13
CA TYR A 76 -6.88 6.26 2.84
C TYR A 76 -6.20 5.38 3.90
N PRO A 77 -4.86 5.32 3.94
CA PRO A 77 -3.93 6.03 3.07
C PRO A 77 -3.93 5.51 1.62
N ALA A 78 -3.64 6.39 0.66
CA ALA A 78 -3.65 6.08 -0.77
C ALA A 78 -2.38 5.35 -1.24
N VAL A 79 -1.90 4.36 -0.47
CA VAL A 79 -0.69 3.59 -0.77
C VAL A 79 -0.99 2.58 -1.87
N ASP A 80 -0.13 2.53 -2.90
CA ASP A 80 -0.16 1.48 -3.91
C ASP A 80 0.64 0.26 -3.43
N PRO A 81 -0.02 -0.87 -3.11
CA PRO A 81 0.65 -2.04 -2.55
C PRO A 81 1.50 -2.82 -3.56
N LEU A 82 1.27 -2.62 -4.87
CA LEU A 82 2.02 -3.29 -5.94
C LEU A 82 3.27 -2.50 -6.32
N GLU A 83 3.16 -1.17 -6.37
CA GLU A 83 4.30 -0.28 -6.66
C GLU A 83 5.18 0.01 -5.43
N SER A 84 4.64 -0.17 -4.22
CA SER A 84 5.41 -0.05 -2.98
C SER A 84 6.26 -1.30 -2.71
N SER A 85 7.49 -1.06 -2.26
CA SER A 85 8.48 -2.11 -2.02
C SER A 85 9.24 -1.90 -0.71
N SER A 86 9.81 -2.97 -0.18
CA SER A 86 10.65 -2.93 1.00
C SER A 86 11.70 -4.01 0.93
N ARG A 87 12.96 -3.66 1.22
CA ARG A 87 14.10 -4.59 1.25
C ARG A 87 14.03 -5.57 2.41
N ILE A 88 13.38 -5.19 3.50
CA ILE A 88 13.25 -6.03 4.70
C ILE A 88 12.09 -7.02 4.61
N LEU A 89 11.32 -7.02 3.52
CA LEU A 89 10.27 -8.01 3.27
C LEU A 89 10.89 -9.34 2.83
N ASP A 90 11.60 -9.97 3.76
CA ASP A 90 12.31 -11.24 3.62
C ASP A 90 11.92 -12.16 4.79
N PRO A 91 11.62 -13.45 4.55
CA PRO A 91 11.20 -14.37 5.61
C PRO A 91 12.23 -14.51 6.74
N LEU A 92 13.52 -14.30 6.49
CA LEU A 92 14.57 -14.32 7.51
C LEU A 92 14.54 -13.09 8.44
N ILE A 93 13.89 -12.00 8.02
CA ILE A 93 13.80 -10.74 8.78
C ILE A 93 12.44 -10.61 9.46
N VAL A 94 11.35 -10.76 8.69
CA VAL A 94 9.98 -10.54 9.20
C VAL A 94 9.28 -11.82 9.68
N GLY A 95 9.89 -12.98 9.47
CA GLY A 95 9.30 -14.29 9.73
C GLY A 95 8.41 -14.79 8.58
N GLU A 96 8.22 -16.11 8.52
CA GLU A 96 7.50 -16.77 7.42
C GLU A 96 6.03 -16.35 7.33
N ASN A 97 5.34 -16.24 8.47
CA ASN A 97 3.91 -15.91 8.50
C ASN A 97 3.64 -14.53 7.90
N HIS A 98 4.44 -13.53 8.27
CA HIS A 98 4.32 -12.18 7.71
C HIS A 98 4.65 -12.18 6.22
N TYR A 99 5.78 -12.76 5.83
CA TYR A 99 6.22 -12.80 4.45
C TYR A 99 5.19 -13.49 3.53
N ASN A 100 4.74 -14.69 3.91
CA ASN A 100 3.77 -15.46 3.13
C ASN A 100 2.43 -14.74 2.99
N THR A 101 1.95 -14.10 4.06
CA THR A 101 0.71 -13.31 4.02
C THR A 101 0.85 -12.12 3.07
N ALA A 102 1.94 -11.36 3.18
CA ALA A 102 2.20 -10.22 2.30
C ALA A 102 2.35 -10.63 0.83
N MET A 103 3.05 -11.74 0.54
CA MET A 103 3.19 -12.26 -0.81
C MET A 103 1.84 -12.71 -1.39
N ARG A 104 1.01 -13.41 -0.61
CA ARG A 104 -0.35 -13.81 -1.03
C ARG A 104 -1.24 -12.60 -1.31
N VAL A 105 -1.15 -11.54 -0.50
CA VAL A 105 -1.87 -10.27 -0.76
C VAL A 105 -1.42 -9.66 -2.09
N LYS A 106 -0.10 -9.57 -2.33
CA LYS A 106 0.43 -9.03 -3.60
C LYS A 106 -0.02 -9.87 -4.81
N GLN A 107 0.05 -11.19 -4.72
CA GLN A 107 -0.40 -12.10 -5.77
C GLN A 107 -1.89 -11.94 -6.07
N LEU A 108 -2.73 -11.83 -5.02
CA LEU A 108 -4.17 -11.62 -5.17
C LEU A 108 -4.47 -10.30 -5.88
N LEU A 109 -3.81 -9.21 -5.47
CA LEU A 109 -4.01 -7.89 -6.07
C LEU A 109 -3.48 -7.81 -7.51
N GLN A 110 -2.38 -8.51 -7.80
CA GLN A 110 -1.85 -8.64 -9.16
C GLN A 110 -2.85 -9.37 -10.06
N ARG A 111 -3.37 -10.51 -9.61
CA ARG A 111 -4.40 -11.26 -10.34
C ARG A 111 -5.67 -10.43 -10.55
N TYR A 112 -6.09 -9.68 -9.54
CA TYR A 112 -7.22 -8.77 -9.65
C TYR A 112 -7.00 -7.69 -10.72
N LYS A 113 -5.80 -7.11 -10.81
CA LYS A 113 -5.46 -6.12 -11.84
C LYS A 113 -5.58 -6.70 -13.26
N GLU A 114 -5.12 -7.93 -13.47
CA GLU A 114 -5.28 -8.64 -14.75
C GLU A 114 -6.75 -8.88 -15.10
N LEU A 115 -7.54 -9.28 -14.10
CA LEU A 115 -8.98 -9.51 -14.27
C LEU A 115 -9.76 -8.20 -14.45
N GLN A 116 -9.27 -7.07 -13.94
CA GLN A 116 -9.93 -5.77 -14.04
C GLN A 116 -10.07 -5.31 -15.50
N ASP A 117 -9.06 -5.54 -16.33
CA ASP A 117 -9.10 -5.23 -17.75
C ASP A 117 -10.16 -6.07 -18.47
N ILE A 118 -10.23 -7.37 -18.14
CA ILE A 118 -11.24 -8.30 -18.66
C ILE A 118 -12.65 -7.85 -18.24
N ILE A 119 -12.85 -7.54 -16.96
CA ILE A 119 -14.14 -7.06 -16.41
C ILE A 119 -14.59 -5.78 -17.11
N SER A 120 -13.66 -4.88 -17.44
CA SER A 120 -13.99 -3.61 -18.09
C SER A 120 -14.53 -3.77 -19.52
N ILE A 121 -14.17 -4.87 -20.19
CA ILE A 121 -14.56 -5.18 -21.58
C ILE A 121 -15.76 -6.12 -21.64
N LEU A 122 -15.71 -7.23 -20.89
CA LEU A 122 -16.67 -8.34 -20.99
C LEU A 122 -17.73 -8.31 -19.88
N GLY A 123 -17.47 -7.63 -18.77
CA GLY A 123 -18.31 -7.67 -17.57
C GLY A 123 -17.93 -8.79 -16.60
N MET A 124 -18.51 -8.73 -15.39
CA MET A 124 -18.18 -9.65 -14.29
C MET A 124 -18.84 -11.03 -14.44
N GLU A 125 -19.86 -11.16 -15.29
CA GLU A 125 -20.62 -12.39 -15.51
C GLU A 125 -19.85 -13.42 -16.37
N GLU A 126 -18.90 -12.94 -17.17
CA GLU A 126 -18.06 -13.78 -18.05
C GLU A 126 -16.86 -14.41 -17.34
N LEU A 127 -16.67 -14.10 -16.06
CA LEU A 127 -15.61 -14.67 -15.25
C LEU A 127 -15.99 -16.07 -14.75
N SER A 128 -14.99 -16.95 -14.66
CA SER A 128 -15.14 -18.23 -13.95
C SER A 128 -15.52 -17.99 -12.49
N ASP A 129 -16.20 -18.97 -11.86
CA ASP A 129 -16.59 -18.85 -10.45
C ASP A 129 -15.37 -18.62 -9.52
N GLU A 130 -14.22 -19.22 -9.87
CA GLU A 130 -12.95 -19.03 -9.15
C GLU A 130 -12.39 -17.61 -9.30
N ASP A 131 -12.41 -17.05 -10.52
CA ASP A 131 -12.00 -15.67 -10.77
C ASP A 131 -12.95 -14.67 -10.08
N ARG A 132 -14.26 -14.96 -10.02
CA ARG A 132 -15.23 -14.15 -9.27
C ARG A 132 -14.92 -14.12 -7.78
N ILE A 133 -14.59 -15.27 -7.18
CA ILE A 133 -14.14 -15.35 -5.77
C ILE A 133 -12.86 -14.53 -5.57
N THR A 134 -11.90 -14.68 -6.48
CA THR A 134 -10.63 -13.95 -6.46
C THR A 134 -10.85 -12.44 -6.48
N VAL A 135 -11.71 -11.94 -7.38
CA VAL A 135 -12.06 -10.51 -7.48
C VAL A 135 -12.74 -10.03 -6.20
N ASN A 136 -13.71 -10.77 -5.68
CA ASN A 136 -14.42 -10.39 -4.45
C ASN A 136 -13.46 -10.28 -3.25
N ARG A 137 -12.56 -11.26 -3.08
CA ARG A 137 -11.54 -11.21 -2.02
C ARG A 137 -10.55 -10.07 -2.25
N ALA A 138 -10.12 -9.83 -3.48
CA ALA A 138 -9.20 -8.75 -3.80
C ALA A 138 -9.79 -7.38 -3.49
N ARG A 139 -11.08 -7.16 -3.78
CA ARG A 139 -11.79 -5.92 -3.43
C ARG A 139 -11.84 -5.74 -1.91
N LYS A 140 -12.13 -6.80 -1.14
CA LYS A 140 -12.10 -6.76 0.33
C LYS A 140 -10.71 -6.41 0.86
N VAL A 141 -9.66 -7.06 0.36
CA VAL A 141 -8.26 -6.77 0.71
C VAL A 141 -7.91 -5.32 0.38
N GLN A 142 -8.29 -4.83 -0.80
CA GLN A 142 -8.03 -3.45 -1.22
C GLN A 142 -8.70 -2.42 -0.30
N ARG A 143 -9.92 -2.72 0.18
CA ARG A 143 -10.62 -1.87 1.16
C ARG A 143 -10.02 -1.98 2.55
N PHE A 144 -9.62 -3.18 2.98
CA PHE A 144 -9.02 -3.43 4.29
C PHE A 144 -7.65 -2.77 4.46
N LEU A 145 -6.98 -2.38 3.37
CA LEU A 145 -5.78 -1.53 3.42
C LEU A 145 -6.08 -0.08 3.86
N SER A 146 -7.34 0.33 3.91
CA SER A 146 -7.72 1.64 4.46
C SER A 146 -7.81 1.61 5.98
N GLN A 147 -7.39 2.70 6.63
CA GLN A 147 -7.35 2.81 8.08
C GLN A 147 -7.70 4.24 8.51
N PRO A 148 -8.58 4.43 9.52
CA PRO A 148 -8.88 5.74 10.06
C PRO A 148 -7.68 6.30 10.83
N PHE A 149 -7.31 7.55 10.53
CA PHE A 149 -6.17 8.23 11.16
C PHE A 149 -6.59 9.10 12.35
N PHE A 150 -5.77 9.09 13.41
CA PHE A 150 -5.98 9.93 14.58
C PHE A 150 -6.06 11.42 14.23
N MET A 151 -5.20 11.88 13.31
CA MET A 151 -5.20 13.28 12.86
C MET A 151 -6.40 13.63 11.97
N ALA A 152 -6.99 12.63 11.30
CA ALA A 152 -8.15 12.83 10.43
C ALA A 152 -9.47 12.79 11.19
N ALA A 153 -9.49 12.36 12.45
CA ALA A 153 -10.70 12.15 13.24
C ALA A 153 -11.60 13.38 13.33
N GLN A 154 -11.03 14.59 13.36
CA GLN A 154 -11.79 15.84 13.38
C GLN A 154 -12.56 16.10 12.07
N TYR A 155 -12.07 15.57 10.95
CA TYR A 155 -12.67 15.76 9.63
C TYR A 155 -13.57 14.59 9.22
N THR A 156 -13.20 13.37 9.61
CA THR A 156 -13.93 12.14 9.25
C THR A 156 -15.01 11.78 10.27
N GLY A 157 -14.93 12.31 11.49
CA GLY A 157 -15.80 11.92 12.60
C GLY A 157 -15.53 10.51 13.13
N GLN A 158 -14.53 9.80 12.60
CA GLN A 158 -14.16 8.45 13.02
C GLN A 158 -12.88 8.49 13.87
N PRO A 159 -12.85 7.83 15.04
CA PRO A 159 -11.64 7.77 15.84
C PRO A 159 -10.54 7.05 15.07
N GLY A 160 -9.32 7.55 15.16
CA GLY A 160 -8.16 6.85 14.65
C GLY A 160 -7.91 5.56 15.41
N VAL A 161 -7.36 4.56 14.72
CA VAL A 161 -7.02 3.26 15.31
C VAL A 161 -5.54 2.97 15.08
N MET A 162 -4.87 2.38 16.06
CA MET A 162 -3.55 1.78 15.89
C MET A 162 -3.72 0.26 15.84
N VAL A 163 -3.21 -0.37 14.78
CA VAL A 163 -3.36 -1.82 14.57
C VAL A 163 -2.01 -2.50 14.80
N PRO A 164 -1.92 -3.48 15.72
CA PRO A 164 -0.71 -4.29 15.90
C PRO A 164 -0.37 -5.12 14.65
N ILE A 165 0.91 -5.49 14.51
CA ILE A 165 1.38 -6.30 13.37
C ILE A 165 0.69 -7.67 13.33
N ASP A 166 0.59 -8.33 14.49
CA ASP A 166 -0.03 -9.66 14.59
C ASP A 166 -1.51 -9.64 14.16
N GLU A 167 -2.22 -8.57 14.53
CA GLU A 167 -3.62 -8.34 14.13
C GLU A 167 -3.75 -8.07 12.63
N THR A 168 -2.80 -7.34 12.06
CA THR A 168 -2.72 -7.11 10.61
C THR A 168 -2.56 -8.43 9.86
N ILE A 169 -1.60 -9.26 10.28
CA ILE A 169 -1.33 -10.57 9.66
C ILE A 169 -2.55 -11.48 9.79
N ARG A 170 -3.17 -11.54 10.98
CA ARG A 170 -4.40 -12.31 11.22
C ARG A 170 -5.51 -11.86 10.29
N GLY A 171 -5.77 -10.56 10.21
CA GLY A 171 -6.86 -10.00 9.40
C GLY A 171 -6.71 -10.32 7.91
N PHE A 172 -5.52 -10.09 7.34
CA PHE A 172 -5.28 -10.45 5.94
C PHE A 172 -5.36 -11.95 5.70
N THR A 173 -4.86 -12.77 6.62
CA THR A 173 -4.92 -14.24 6.51
C THR A 173 -6.36 -14.75 6.47
N MET A 174 -7.24 -14.23 7.35
CA MET A 174 -8.66 -14.61 7.37
C MET A 174 -9.37 -14.26 6.05
N ILE A 175 -9.09 -13.08 5.48
CA ILE A 175 -9.64 -12.67 4.18
C ILE A 175 -9.12 -13.60 3.07
N LEU A 176 -7.82 -13.88 3.05
CA LEU A 176 -7.19 -14.74 2.05
C LEU A 176 -7.69 -16.19 2.10
N ASN A 177 -8.01 -16.70 3.29
CA ASN A 177 -8.55 -18.04 3.49
C ASN A 177 -10.04 -18.16 3.17
N GLY A 178 -10.74 -17.03 2.99
CA GLY A 178 -12.17 -17.01 2.65
C GLY A 178 -13.12 -17.08 3.83
N GLU A 179 -12.62 -16.98 5.06
CA GLU A 179 -13.44 -17.04 6.29
C GLU A 179 -14.45 -15.88 6.36
N LEU A 180 -14.20 -14.81 5.61
CA LEU A 180 -14.99 -13.58 5.62
C LEU A 180 -15.69 -13.33 4.27
N ASP A 181 -15.86 -14.38 3.46
CA ASP A 181 -16.48 -14.28 2.14
C ASP A 181 -17.95 -13.85 2.20
N SER A 182 -18.66 -14.17 3.28
CA SER A 182 -20.06 -13.80 3.49
C SER A 182 -20.30 -12.30 3.73
N TYR A 183 -19.29 -11.56 4.20
CA TYR A 183 -19.44 -10.15 4.54
C TYR A 183 -19.33 -9.23 3.31
N PRO A 184 -20.07 -8.11 3.27
CA PRO A 184 -20.00 -7.16 2.17
C PRO A 184 -18.66 -6.42 2.14
N GLU A 185 -18.19 -6.00 0.96
CA GLU A 185 -16.92 -5.26 0.77
C GLU A 185 -16.85 -3.97 1.60
N MET A 186 -17.99 -3.29 1.79
CA MET A 186 -18.08 -2.05 2.57
C MET A 186 -17.78 -2.24 4.06
N ALA A 187 -17.84 -3.47 4.56
CA ALA A 187 -17.45 -3.80 5.93
C ALA A 187 -15.96 -3.56 6.19
N PHE A 188 -15.13 -3.67 5.14
CA PHE A 188 -13.67 -3.58 5.22
C PHE A 188 -13.13 -2.17 4.97
N LEU A 189 -14.00 -1.19 4.68
CA LEU A 189 -13.57 0.19 4.43
C LEU A 189 -13.48 0.98 5.74
N ASN A 190 -12.36 1.68 5.96
CA ASN A 190 -12.06 2.54 7.11
C ASN A 190 -12.30 1.83 8.45
N VAL A 191 -11.66 0.67 8.63
CA VAL A 191 -11.68 -0.11 9.88
C VAL A 191 -10.24 -0.33 10.34
N GLY A 192 -10.03 -0.54 11.63
CA GLY A 192 -8.72 -0.86 12.17
C GLY A 192 -8.45 -2.36 12.15
N THR A 193 -9.11 -3.08 13.05
CA THR A 193 -8.90 -4.53 13.20
C THR A 193 -9.91 -5.34 12.38
N ILE A 194 -9.63 -6.63 12.19
CA ILE A 194 -10.55 -7.52 11.48
C ILE A 194 -11.85 -7.74 12.25
N ASP A 195 -11.82 -7.67 13.58
CA ASP A 195 -13.01 -7.85 14.41
C ASP A 195 -13.98 -6.67 14.22
N GLU A 196 -13.47 -5.44 14.10
CA GLU A 196 -14.26 -4.26 13.72
C GLU A 196 -14.92 -4.44 12.33
N ALA A 197 -14.19 -5.02 11.38
CA ALA A 197 -14.72 -5.33 10.05
C ALA A 197 -15.88 -6.34 10.13
N ILE A 198 -15.76 -7.37 10.97
CA ILE A 198 -16.79 -8.38 11.20
C ILE A 198 -18.02 -7.74 11.85
N GLU A 199 -17.85 -6.92 12.90
CA GLU A 199 -18.97 -6.24 13.56
C GLU A 199 -19.71 -5.30 12.61
N LYS A 200 -18.97 -4.52 11.82
CA LYS A 200 -19.54 -3.64 10.79
C LYS A 200 -20.25 -4.45 9.72
N GLY A 201 -19.69 -5.59 9.31
CA GLY A 201 -20.30 -6.51 8.35
C GLY A 201 -21.64 -7.05 8.82
N LYS A 202 -21.73 -7.49 10.08
CA LYS A 202 -22.98 -7.95 10.70
C LYS A 202 -24.06 -6.86 10.66
N LYS A 203 -23.71 -5.64 11.10
CA LYS A 203 -24.65 -4.50 11.08
C LYS A 203 -25.18 -4.17 9.67
N LEU A 204 -24.31 -4.24 8.66
CA LEU A 204 -24.71 -3.99 7.27
C LEU A 204 -25.62 -5.10 6.71
N MET A 205 -25.38 -6.35 7.09
CA MET A 205 -26.23 -7.48 6.71
C MET A 205 -27.61 -7.37 7.37
N ASP A 206 -27.67 -7.03 8.65
CA ASP A 206 -28.92 -6.85 9.39
C ASP A 206 -29.76 -5.69 8.80
N GLN A 207 -29.11 -4.60 8.39
CA GLN A 207 -29.76 -3.46 7.73
C GLN A 207 -30.26 -3.76 6.32
N SER A 208 -29.66 -4.74 5.63
CA SER A 208 -30.08 -5.13 4.28
C SER A 208 -31.21 -6.17 4.28
N GLN A 209 -31.52 -6.74 5.45
CA GLN A 209 -32.64 -7.69 5.64
C GLN A 209 -33.94 -7.00 6.09
N LEU A 210 -33.88 -5.71 6.43
CA LEU A 210 -35.03 -4.83 6.72
C LEU A 210 -35.47 -4.08 5.48
#